data_AF-A0A353Y5A9-F1
#
_entry.id   AF-A0A353Y5A9-F1
#
_cell.length_a   1.000
_cell.length_b   1.000
_cell.length_c   1.000
_cell.angle_alpha   90.00
_cell.angle_beta   90.00
_cell.angle_gamma   90.00
#
_symmetry.space_group_name_H-M   'P 1'
#
loop_
_entity.id
_entity.type
_entity.pdbx_description
1 polymer ?
#
loop_
_entity_poly.entity_id
_entity_poly.type
_entity_poly.pdbx_seq_one_letter_code
_entity_poly.pdbx_strand_id
1 'polypeptide(L)'
;MKKLSHLLAAAALACCAAAPAQTVYRCGNSYSQTPCPGGSTLDATDSRTPEQRKAHEASVRQEKRAGDTLEKTRLKEEAATRKASEQAEKAQREADKAAQTSADKKKNSGKEKIPAYRAPPVKN
;
A
#
# COMPACT_ATOMS: atom_id res chain seq x y z
N MET A 1 -14.38 -47.95 -2.51
CA MET A 1 -15.02 -47.03 -3.49
C MET A 1 -14.40 -45.63 -3.50
N LYS A 2 -14.15 -44.98 -2.36
CA LYS A 2 -13.48 -43.66 -2.29
C LYS A 2 -12.07 -43.60 -2.91
N LYS A 3 -11.26 -44.66 -2.75
CA LYS A 3 -9.92 -44.74 -3.37
C LYS A 3 -9.95 -44.80 -4.91
N LEU A 4 -10.99 -45.41 -5.49
CA LEU A 4 -11.18 -45.47 -6.94
C LEU A 4 -11.59 -44.09 -7.51
N SER A 5 -12.37 -43.33 -6.74
CA SER A 5 -12.79 -41.97 -7.10
C SER A 5 -11.63 -40.97 -7.11
N HIS A 6 -10.65 -41.11 -6.20
CA HIS A 6 -9.46 -40.27 -6.18
C HIS A 6 -8.47 -40.60 -7.32
N LEU A 7 -8.34 -41.87 -7.69
CA LEU A 7 -7.54 -42.30 -8.83
C LEU A 7 -8.12 -41.79 -10.16
N LEU A 8 -9.45 -41.82 -10.32
CA LEU A 8 -10.12 -41.29 -11.52
C LEU A 8 -9.95 -39.77 -11.65
N ALA A 9 -10.04 -39.04 -10.54
CA ALA A 9 -9.84 -37.58 -10.52
C ALA A 9 -8.38 -37.17 -10.86
N ALA A 10 -7.38 -37.93 -10.38
CA ALA A 10 -5.99 -37.69 -10.71
C ALA A 10 -5.68 -37.98 -12.20
N ALA A 11 -6.29 -39.02 -12.78
CA ALA A 11 -6.12 -39.35 -14.20
C ALA A 11 -6.77 -38.31 -15.13
N ALA A 12 -7.91 -37.75 -14.75
CA ALA A 12 -8.58 -36.70 -15.52
C ALA A 12 -7.75 -35.40 -15.59
N LEU A 13 -7.01 -35.06 -14.53
CA LEU A 13 -6.16 -33.86 -14.49
C LEU A 13 -4.90 -34.00 -15.36
N ALA A 14 -4.38 -35.21 -15.53
CA ALA A 14 -3.25 -35.49 -16.41
C ALA A 14 -3.60 -35.35 -17.91
N CYS A 15 -4.87 -35.49 -18.28
CA CYS A 15 -5.32 -35.37 -19.67
C CYS A 15 -5.30 -33.92 -20.19
N CYS A 16 -5.28 -32.92 -19.30
CA CYS A 16 -5.22 -31.51 -19.67
C CYS A 16 -3.80 -30.98 -19.92
N ALA A 17 -2.75 -31.79 -19.71
CA ALA A 17 -1.35 -31.34 -19.80
C ALA A 17 -0.79 -31.27 -21.23
N ALA A 18 -1.56 -31.68 -22.23
CA ALA A 18 -1.13 -31.72 -23.64
C ALA A 18 -2.15 -31.01 -24.54
N ALA A 19 -2.38 -29.73 -24.33
CA ALA A 19 -3.01 -28.91 -25.35
C ALA A 19 -1.97 -28.70 -26.48
N PRO A 20 -2.22 -29.17 -27.72
CA PRO A 20 -1.33 -28.85 -28.84
C PRO A 20 -1.27 -27.33 -29.03
N ALA A 21 -0.10 -26.83 -29.47
CA ALA A 21 0.08 -25.42 -29.79
C ALA A 21 -1.07 -24.94 -30.70
N GLN A 22 -1.89 -24.01 -30.22
CA GLN A 22 -3.03 -23.53 -30.98
C GLN A 22 -2.52 -22.68 -32.15
N THR A 23 -2.90 -23.06 -33.36
CA THR A 23 -2.54 -22.30 -34.56
C THR A 23 -3.30 -20.97 -34.55
N VAL A 24 -2.57 -19.87 -34.39
CA VAL A 24 -3.13 -18.52 -34.41
C VAL A 24 -2.86 -17.90 -35.78
N TYR A 25 -3.86 -17.27 -36.38
CA TYR A 25 -3.74 -16.58 -37.65
C TYR A 25 -3.81 -15.08 -37.43
N ARG A 26 -2.90 -14.33 -38.05
CA ARG A 26 -2.97 -12.87 -38.13
C ARG A 26 -3.74 -12.47 -39.38
N CYS A 27 -4.94 -11.94 -39.18
CA CYS A 27 -5.87 -11.51 -40.23
C CYS A 27 -5.84 -9.99 -40.31
N GLY A 28 -4.84 -9.41 -40.99
CA GLY A 28 -4.65 -7.96 -41.04
C GLY A 28 -4.35 -7.37 -39.65
N ASN A 29 -5.35 -6.73 -39.03
CA ASN A 29 -5.25 -6.11 -37.70
C ASN A 29 -5.93 -6.90 -36.57
N SER A 30 -6.40 -8.12 -36.84
CA SER A 30 -7.00 -9.00 -35.83
C SER A 30 -6.32 -10.37 -35.80
N TYR A 31 -6.49 -11.09 -34.70
CA TYR A 31 -6.03 -12.46 -34.51
C TYR A 31 -7.23 -13.40 -34.53
N SER A 32 -7.10 -14.58 -35.16
CA SER A 32 -8.15 -15.60 -35.24
C SER A 32 -7.58 -16.98 -34.94
N GLN A 33 -8.42 -17.86 -34.38
CA GLN A 33 -8.12 -19.29 -34.24
C GLN A 33 -8.60 -20.10 -35.47
N THR A 34 -9.28 -19.44 -36.41
CA THR A 34 -9.67 -20.00 -37.70
C THR A 34 -8.86 -19.37 -38.84
N PRO A 35 -8.49 -20.14 -39.88
CA PRO A 35 -7.83 -19.59 -41.05
C PRO A 35 -8.67 -18.49 -41.71
N CYS A 36 -8.02 -17.44 -42.19
CA CYS A 36 -8.67 -16.32 -42.87
C CYS A 36 -8.01 -16.06 -44.23
N PRO A 37 -8.77 -15.57 -45.24
CA PRO A 37 -8.22 -15.23 -46.55
C PRO A 37 -7.11 -14.18 -46.43
N GLY A 38 -5.92 -14.50 -46.92
CA GLY A 38 -4.74 -13.62 -46.84
C GLY A 38 -4.10 -13.51 -45.44
N GLY A 39 -4.52 -14.34 -44.47
CA GLY A 39 -3.91 -14.39 -43.15
C GLY A 39 -2.62 -15.20 -43.11
N SER A 40 -1.69 -14.81 -42.25
CA SER A 40 -0.46 -15.56 -41.99
C SER A 40 -0.58 -16.36 -40.69
N THR A 41 -0.14 -17.62 -40.70
CA THR A 41 0.02 -18.41 -39.49
C THR A 41 1.11 -17.80 -38.60
N LEU A 42 0.81 -17.67 -37.31
CA LEU A 42 1.74 -17.26 -36.28
C LEU A 42 2.05 -18.44 -35.36
N ASP A 43 3.33 -18.63 -35.11
CA ASP A 43 3.78 -19.48 -34.01
C ASP A 43 3.63 -18.69 -32.70
N ALA A 44 2.66 -19.11 -31.88
CA ALA A 44 2.39 -18.50 -30.58
C ALA A 44 3.21 -19.14 -29.44
N THR A 45 4.18 -20.00 -29.77
CA THR A 45 5.02 -20.68 -28.79
C THR A 45 6.04 -19.71 -28.17
N ASP A 46 6.30 -19.86 -26.87
CA ASP A 46 7.37 -19.10 -26.21
C ASP A 46 8.74 -19.53 -26.77
N SER A 47 9.41 -18.62 -27.47
CA SER A 47 10.71 -18.88 -28.08
C SER A 47 11.86 -19.00 -27.08
N ARG A 48 11.63 -18.73 -25.79
CA ARG A 48 12.67 -18.76 -24.76
C ARG A 48 13.06 -20.19 -24.39
N THR A 49 14.36 -20.43 -24.30
CA THR A 49 14.89 -21.70 -23.78
C THR A 49 14.52 -21.88 -22.30
N PRO A 50 14.48 -23.12 -21.79
CA PRO A 50 14.24 -23.37 -20.36
C PRO A 50 15.17 -22.58 -19.43
N GLU A 51 16.43 -22.41 -19.82
CA GLU A 51 17.44 -21.66 -19.08
C GLU A 51 17.10 -20.17 -19.04
N GLN A 52 16.69 -19.60 -20.18
CA GLN A 52 16.26 -18.21 -20.29
C GLN A 52 15.01 -17.94 -19.44
N ARG A 53 14.03 -18.86 -19.45
CA ARG A 53 12.85 -18.76 -18.58
C ARG A 53 13.25 -18.78 -17.10
N LYS A 54 14.12 -19.70 -16.69
CA LYS A 54 14.60 -19.81 -15.30
C LYS A 54 15.36 -18.55 -14.85
N ALA A 55 16.19 -17.99 -15.72
CA ALA A 55 16.90 -16.73 -15.45
C ALA A 55 15.92 -15.56 -15.28
N HIS A 56 14.93 -15.44 -16.17
CA HIS A 56 13.89 -14.43 -16.08
C HIS A 56 13.07 -14.55 -14.79
N GLU A 57 12.62 -15.76 -14.45
CA GLU A 57 11.91 -16.01 -13.19
C GLU A 57 12.76 -15.67 -11.96
N ALA A 58 14.07 -15.91 -12.00
CA ALA A 58 14.98 -15.51 -10.94
C ALA A 58 15.04 -13.98 -10.79
N SER A 59 15.12 -13.23 -11.89
CA SER A 59 15.06 -11.76 -11.89
C SER A 59 13.75 -11.26 -11.30
N VAL A 60 12.61 -11.78 -11.78
CA VAL A 60 11.28 -11.39 -11.29
C VAL A 60 11.13 -11.64 -9.79
N ARG A 61 11.62 -12.78 -9.29
CA ARG A 61 11.60 -13.06 -7.84
C ARG A 61 12.46 -12.08 -7.06
N GLN A 62 13.61 -11.69 -7.59
CA GLN A 62 14.49 -10.72 -6.94
C GLN A 62 13.83 -9.32 -6.92
N GLU A 63 13.29 -8.87 -8.05
CA GLU A 63 12.59 -7.59 -8.16
C GLU A 63 11.39 -7.52 -7.22
N LYS A 64 10.60 -8.60 -7.13
CA LYS A 64 9.50 -8.70 -6.17
C LYS A 64 10.00 -8.50 -4.73
N ARG A 65 11.08 -9.18 -4.32
CA ARG A 65 11.64 -9.05 -2.97
C ARG A 65 12.17 -7.63 -2.70
N ALA A 66 12.76 -7.00 -3.71
CA ALA A 66 13.18 -5.61 -3.63
C ALA A 66 11.97 -4.69 -3.39
N GLY A 67 10.88 -4.86 -4.16
CA GLY A 67 9.62 -4.15 -3.98
C GLY A 67 9.02 -4.34 -2.59
N ASP A 68 8.90 -5.59 -2.13
CA ASP A 68 8.39 -5.93 -0.80
C ASP A 68 9.25 -5.27 0.32
N THR A 69 10.55 -5.10 0.08
CA THR A 69 11.47 -4.45 1.03
C THR A 69 11.27 -2.94 1.07
N LEU A 70 11.15 -2.30 -0.09
CA LEU A 70 10.88 -0.86 -0.19
C LEU A 70 9.54 -0.49 0.44
N GLU A 71 8.50 -1.30 0.22
CA GLU A 71 7.20 -1.10 0.86
C GLU A 71 7.30 -1.17 2.39
N LYS A 72 7.97 -2.20 2.92
CA LYS A 72 8.17 -2.35 4.37
C LYS A 72 8.95 -1.18 4.96
N THR A 73 9.98 -0.70 4.27
CA THR A 73 10.76 0.47 4.71
C THR A 73 9.88 1.71 4.75
N ARG A 74 9.16 2.01 3.67
CA ARG A 74 8.21 3.13 3.60
C ARG A 74 7.20 3.09 4.75
N LEU A 75 6.56 1.93 4.98
CA LEU A 75 5.57 1.77 6.05
C LEU A 75 6.17 1.99 7.45
N LYS A 76 7.41 1.53 7.68
CA LYS A 76 8.10 1.76 8.96
C LYS A 76 8.43 3.24 9.16
N GLU A 77 8.93 3.90 8.14
CA GLU A 77 9.26 5.33 8.17
C GLU A 77 7.99 6.16 8.41
N GLU A 78 6.92 5.91 7.65
CA GLU A 78 5.63 6.59 7.85
C GLU A 78 5.07 6.37 9.25
N ALA A 79 5.16 5.15 9.79
CA ALA A 79 4.73 4.87 11.16
C ALA A 79 5.59 5.60 12.20
N ALA A 80 6.90 5.69 11.98
CA ALA A 80 7.82 6.41 12.86
C ALA A 80 7.53 7.92 12.84
N THR A 81 7.35 8.50 11.65
CA THR A 81 7.02 9.92 11.48
C THR A 81 5.67 10.24 12.11
N ARG A 82 4.64 9.41 11.91
CA ARG A 82 3.32 9.59 12.55
C ARG A 82 3.41 9.57 14.07
N LYS A 83 4.16 8.61 14.64
CA LYS A 83 4.37 8.56 16.09
C LYS A 83 5.10 9.79 16.61
N ALA A 84 6.13 10.24 15.90
CA ALA A 84 6.88 11.44 16.26
C ALA A 84 6.00 12.70 16.21
N SER A 85 5.18 12.86 15.17
CA SER A 85 4.26 14.00 15.05
C SER A 85 3.19 13.96 16.15
N GLU A 86 2.60 12.79 16.43
CA GLU A 86 1.62 12.65 17.51
C GLU A 86 2.21 12.98 18.89
N GLN A 87 3.46 12.58 19.16
CA GLN A 87 4.16 12.93 20.39
C GLN A 87 4.45 14.43 20.48
N ALA A 88 4.90 15.04 19.39
CA ALA A 88 5.14 16.48 19.33
C ALA A 88 3.85 17.28 19.55
N GLU A 89 2.74 16.88 18.93
CA GLU A 89 1.43 17.52 19.11
C GLU A 89 0.93 17.38 20.55
N LYS A 90 1.11 16.21 21.20
CA LYS A 90 0.75 16.03 22.61
C LYS A 90 1.58 16.93 23.52
N ALA A 91 2.89 16.98 23.31
CA ALA A 91 3.79 17.85 24.09
C ALA A 91 3.43 19.33 23.93
N GLN A 92 3.10 19.78 22.71
CA GLN A 92 2.63 21.14 22.47
C GLN A 92 1.32 21.43 23.20
N ARG A 93 0.33 20.54 23.11
CA ARG A 93 -0.96 20.70 23.82
C ARG A 93 -0.78 20.77 25.33
N GLU A 94 0.14 19.99 25.90
CA GLU A 94 0.44 20.04 27.33
C GLU A 94 1.14 21.34 27.72
N ALA A 95 2.10 21.82 26.91
CA ALA A 95 2.75 23.10 27.12
C ALA A 95 1.76 24.28 27.04
N ASP A 96 0.85 24.27 26.06
CA ASP A 96 -0.19 25.29 25.90
C ASP A 96 -1.15 25.32 27.10
N LYS A 97 -1.56 24.16 27.61
CA LYS A 97 -2.38 24.06 28.83
C LYS A 97 -1.65 24.61 30.06
N ALA A 98 -0.36 24.30 30.21
CA ALA A 98 0.45 24.85 31.31
C ALA A 98 0.60 26.39 31.21
N ALA A 99 0.76 26.92 29.99
CA ALA A 99 0.80 28.36 29.73
C ALA A 99 -0.54 29.04 30.04
N GLN A 100 -1.67 28.43 29.66
CA GLN A 100 -3.02 28.97 29.95
C GLN A 100 -3.31 29.02 31.45
N THR A 101 -3.08 27.92 32.18
CA THR A 101 -3.32 27.86 33.62
C THR A 101 -2.48 28.88 34.42
N SER A 102 -1.23 29.11 34.02
CA SER A 102 -0.38 30.13 34.63
C SER A 102 -0.83 31.56 34.29
N ALA A 103 -1.31 31.80 33.08
CA ALA A 103 -1.89 33.08 32.67
C ALA A 103 -3.19 33.39 33.44
N ASP A 104 -4.08 32.41 33.61
CA ASP A 104 -5.35 32.58 34.34
C ASP A 104 -5.12 32.87 35.82
N LYS A 105 -4.16 32.20 36.46
CA LYS A 105 -3.77 32.47 37.86
C LYS A 105 -3.27 33.91 38.04
N LYS A 106 -2.47 34.43 37.10
CA LYS A 106 -1.99 35.82 37.11
C LYS A 106 -3.12 36.83 36.92
N LYS A 107 -4.11 36.51 36.09
CA LYS A 107 -5.27 37.38 35.85
C LYS A 107 -6.20 37.44 37.06
N ASN A 108 -6.36 36.33 37.79
CA ASN A 108 -7.21 36.27 38.98
C ASN A 108 -6.57 37.02 40.18
N SER A 109 -5.27 36.85 40.41
CA SER A 109 -4.56 37.56 41.49
C SER A 109 -4.42 39.06 41.28
N GLY A 110 -4.52 39.53 40.03
CA GLY A 110 -4.59 40.96 39.70
C GLY A 110 -5.97 41.59 39.95
N LYS A 111 -7.05 40.80 39.90
CA LYS A 111 -8.41 41.28 40.20
C LYS A 111 -8.70 41.39 41.70
N GLU A 112 -8.04 40.58 42.52
CA GLU A 112 -8.20 40.60 43.99
C GLU A 112 -7.44 41.76 44.66
N LYS A 113 -6.51 42.43 43.94
CA LYS A 113 -5.66 43.51 44.46
C LYS A 113 -6.00 44.90 43.91
N ILE A 114 -7.27 45.20 43.68
CA ILE A 114 -7.70 46.60 43.59
C ILE A 114 -8.09 47.02 45.02
N PRO A 115 -7.21 47.65 45.80
CA PRO A 115 -7.60 48.18 47.10
C PRO A 115 -8.63 49.30 46.86
N ALA A 116 -9.75 49.23 47.58
CA ALA A 116 -10.88 50.15 47.49
C ALA A 116 -10.57 51.56 48.02
N TYR A 117 -9.50 52.20 47.53
CA TYR A 117 -9.16 53.59 47.87
C TYR A 117 -8.90 54.41 46.61
N ARG A 118 -9.93 54.76 45.84
CA ARG A 118 -9.90 56.02 45.07
C ARG A 118 -11.28 56.43 44.57
N ALA A 119 -12.14 56.83 45.50
CA ALA A 119 -13.13 57.85 45.21
C ALA A 119 -12.68 59.12 45.95
N PRO A 120 -12.20 60.18 45.27
CA PRO A 120 -11.95 61.44 45.95
C PRO A 120 -13.30 62.00 46.46
N PRO A 121 -13.33 62.63 47.66
CA PRO A 121 -14.56 63.20 48.19
C PRO A 121 -14.99 64.38 47.29
N VAL A 122 -16.23 64.28 46.79
CA VAL A 122 -16.92 65.38 46.12
C VAL A 122 -17.13 66.47 47.19
N LYS A 123 -16.50 67.63 47.02
CA LYS A 123 -16.76 68.79 47.88
C LYS A 123 -18.04 69.47 47.38
N ASN A 124 -18.90 69.81 48.35
CA ASN A 124 -20.23 70.42 48.21
C ASN A 124 -20.26 71.62 47.27
#